data_AF-A0AAW9IXX3-F1
#
_entry.id   AF-A0AAW9IXX3-F1
#
_cell.length_a   1.000
_cell.length_b   1.000
_cell.length_c   1.000
_cell.angle_alpha   90.00
_cell.angle_beta   90.00
_cell.angle_gamma   90.00
#
_symmetry.space_group_name_H-M   'P 1'
#
loop_
_entity.id
_entity.type
_entity.pdbx_description
1 polymer ?
#
loop_
_entity_poly.entity_id
_entity_poly.type
_entity_poly.pdbx_seq_one_letter_code
_entity_poly.pdbx_strand_id
1 'polypeptide(L)' 'MKVAFSTLGCRVNVYESEAMAEKFIREGYEVVDASEAADVYVINTCTVTNMGDKKSRQIIS' A
#
# COMPACT_ATOMS: atom_id res chain seq x y z
N MET A 1 13.19 -8.04 -6.19
CA MET A 1 12.41 -6.82 -6.53
C MET A 1 11.65 -6.44 -5.27
N LYS A 2 11.76 -5.18 -4.86
CA LYS A 2 11.21 -4.65 -3.60
C LYS A 2 9.83 -4.05 -3.83
N VAL A 3 8.90 -4.32 -2.93
CA VAL A 3 7.55 -3.75 -2.95
C VAL A 3 7.21 -3.11 -1.60
N ALA A 4 6.64 -1.91 -1.63
CA ALA A 4 6.17 -1.21 -0.43
C ALA A 4 4.66 -0.97 -0.50
N PHE A 5 3.97 -1.14 0.63
CA PHE A 5 2.53 -0.95 0.75
C PHE A 5 2.18 0.29 1.57
N SER A 6 1.30 1.12 1.06
CA SER A 6 0.68 2.24 1.78
C SER A 6 -0.82 2.04 1.79
N THR A 7 -1.39 1.81 2.98
CA THR A 7 -2.81 1.53 3.12
C THR A 7 -3.52 2.72 3.78
N LEU A 8 -4.52 3.26 3.08
CA LEU A 8 -5.28 4.43 3.48
C LEU A 8 -6.78 4.13 3.41
N GLY A 9 -7.36 3.61 4.48
CA GLY A 9 -8.78 3.27 4.46
C GLY A 9 -9.26 2.64 5.76
N CYS A 10 -10.23 1.74 5.64
CA CYS A 10 -10.79 1.02 6.79
C CYS A 10 -10.03 -0.29 7.03
N ARG A 11 -10.50 -1.07 8.02
CA ARG A 11 -9.92 -2.39 8.35
C ARG A 11 -9.89 -3.33 7.15
N VAL A 12 -10.86 -3.24 6.24
CA VAL A 12 -10.90 -4.08 5.03
C VAL A 12 -9.68 -3.82 4.16
N ASN A 13 -9.28 -2.56 3.96
CA ASN A 13 -8.10 -2.22 3.18
C ASN A 13 -6.81 -2.78 3.81
N VAL A 14 -6.74 -2.89 5.14
CA VAL A 14 -5.59 -3.51 5.82
C VAL A 14 -5.53 -5.00 5.49
N TYR A 15 -6.65 -5.72 5.64
CA TYR A 15 -6.71 -7.14 5.31
C TYR A 15 -6.39 -7.42 3.83
N GLU A 16 -6.90 -6.60 2.91
CA GLU A 16 -6.59 -6.71 1.49
C GLU A 16 -5.09 -6.48 1.22
N SER A 17 -4.47 -5.53 1.92
CA SER A 17 -3.06 -5.22 1.75
C SER A 17 -2.15 -6.31 2.32
N GLU A 18 -2.52 -6.92 3.43
CA GLU A 18 -1.85 -8.12 3.97
C GLU A 18 -1.94 -9.29 2.97
N ALA A 19 -3.13 -9.54 2.42
CA ALA A 19 -3.33 -10.59 1.42
C ALA A 19 -2.54 -10.32 0.11
N MET A 20 -2.44 -9.06 -0.30
CA MET A 20 -1.58 -8.66 -1.42
C MET A 20 -0.11 -8.89 -1.08
N ALA A 21 0.37 -8.46 0.08
CA ALA A 21 1.76 -8.66 0.51
C ALA A 21 2.15 -10.15 0.50
N GLU A 22 1.28 -11.04 1.00
CA GLU A 22 1.52 -12.48 0.92
C GLU A 22 1.69 -12.99 -0.52
N LYS A 23 0.88 -12.51 -1.47
CA LYS A 23 1.00 -12.90 -2.88
C LYS A 23 2.33 -12.44 -3.47
N PHE A 24 2.73 -11.19 -3.20
CA PHE A 24 4.00 -10.66 -3.66
C PHE A 24 5.18 -11.47 -3.10
N ILE A 25 5.15 -11.85 -1.82
CA ILE A 25 6.17 -12.73 -1.22
C ILE A 25 6.23 -14.08 -1.95
N ARG A 26 5.07 -14.69 -2.25
CA ARG A 26 5.01 -15.96 -2.98
C ARG A 26 5.54 -15.87 -4.41
N GLU A 27 5.47 -14.70 -5.03
CA GLU A 27 6.03 -14.41 -6.35
C GLU A 27 7.52 -14.00 -6.30
N GLY A 28 8.14 -14.00 -5.12
CA GLY A 28 9.57 -13.73 -4.94
C GLY A 28 9.92 -12.25 -4.73
N TYR A 29 8.95 -11.41 -4.38
CA TYR A 29 9.19 -10.02 -4.01
C TYR A 29 9.57 -9.91 -2.53
N GLU A 30 10.36 -8.89 -2.24
CA GLU A 30 10.71 -8.49 -0.88
C GLU A 30 9.77 -7.34 -0.46
N VAL A 31 8.95 -7.57 0.57
CA VAL A 31 8.10 -6.52 1.13
C VAL A 31 8.94 -5.68 2.08
N VAL A 32 9.09 -4.38 1.76
CA VAL A 32 9.90 -3.43 2.51
C VAL A 32 9.03 -2.35 3.15
N ASP A 33 9.57 -1.64 4.14
CA ASP A 33 8.88 -0.53 4.78
C ASP A 33 8.65 0.63 3.79
N ALA A 34 7.60 1.42 4.00
CA ALA A 34 7.29 2.57 3.14
C ALA A 34 8.36 3.68 3.16
N SER A 35 9.23 3.69 4.18
CA SER A 35 10.40 4.58 4.26
C SER A 35 11.59 4.12 3.42
N GLU A 36 11.58 2.88 2.93
CA GLU A 36 12.62 2.34 2.07
C GLU A 36 12.33 2.58 0.58
N ALA A 37 13.39 2.60 -0.22
CA ALA A 37 13.26 2.61 -1.67
C ALA A 37 12.74 1.25 -2.16
N ALA A 38 11.61 1.26 -2.86
CA ALA A 38 10.98 0.09 -3.47
C ALA A 38 10.94 0.23 -5.00
N ASP A 39 10.99 -0.91 -5.69
CA ASP A 39 10.82 -0.96 -7.15
C ASP A 39 9.35 -0.78 -7.54
N VAL A 40 8.43 -1.18 -6.65
CA VAL A 40 6.98 -1.10 -6.81
C VAL A 40 6.35 -0.53 -5.55
N TYR A 41 5.48 0.47 -5.70
CA TYR A 41 4.70 1.04 -4.60
C TYR A 41 3.21 0.75 -4.81
N VAL A 42 2.56 0.16 -3.80
CA VAL A 42 1.13 -0.16 -3.83
C VAL A 42 0.41 0.74 -2.83
N ILE A 43 -0.44 1.65 -3.32
CA ILE A 43 -1.28 2.50 -2.49
C ILE A 43 -2.71 1.96 -2.52
N ASN A 44 -3.14 1.30 -1.45
CA ASN A 44 -4.51 0.80 -1.31
C ASN A 44 -5.34 1.84 -0.54
N THR A 45 -6.33 2.43 -1.19
CA THR A 45 -7.21 3.41 -0.56
C THR A 45 -8.68 3.18 -0.85
N CYS A 46 -9.56 3.58 0.06
CA CYS A 46 -10.99 3.66 -0.20
C CYS A 46 -11.51 5.09 0.00
N THR A 47 -12.26 5.60 -0.97
CA THR A 47 -12.78 6.98 -0.97
C THR A 47 -14.08 7.14 -0.17
N VAL A 48 -14.40 6.21 0.75
CA VAL A 48 -15.71 6.19 1.42
C VAL A 48 -15.86 7.32 2.46
N THR A 49 -14.77 8.02 2.80
CA THR A 49 -14.84 9.29 3.53
C THR A 49 -13.99 10.33 2.82
N ASN A 50 -14.47 11.58 2.78
CA ASN A 50 -13.85 12.77 2.17
C ASN A 50 -12.40 13.09 2.64
N MET A 51 -11.81 12.25 3.50
CA MET A 51 -10.44 12.36 4.01
C MET A 51 -9.38 11.56 3.22
N GLY A 52 -9.75 10.51 2.49
CA GLY A 52 -8.78 9.70 1.72
C GLY A 52 -8.11 10.50 0.60
N ASP A 53 -8.88 11.39 -0.03
CA ASP A 53 -8.49 12.13 -1.21
C ASP A 53 -7.41 13.20 -0.95
N LYS A 54 -7.37 13.76 0.27
CA LYS A 54 -6.39 14.80 0.66
C LYS A 54 -5.03 14.21 1.04
N LYS A 55 -4.98 13.01 1.61
CA LYS A 55 -3.73 12.32 1.97
C LYS A 55 -3.07 11.64 0.77
N SER A 56 -3.84 11.01 -0.12
CA SER A 56 -3.28 10.37 -1.33
C SER A 56 -2.55 11.39 -2.23
N ARG A 57 -3.08 12.61 -2.38
CA ARG A 57 -2.41 13.67 -3.17
C ARG A 57 -1.12 14.21 -2.54
N GLN A 58 -0.89 14.04 -1.24
CA GLN A 58 0.36 14.43 -0.58
C GLN A 58 1.46 13.36 -0.64
N ILE A 59 1.11 12.10 -0.92
CA ILE A 59 2.09 11.00 -1.01
C ILE A 59 2.75 10.97 -2.40
N ILE A 60 2.14 11.59 -3.41
CA ILE A 60 2.59 11.60 -4.81
C ILE A 60 3.20 12.97 -5.19
N SER A 61 3.71 13.75 -4.22
CA SER A 61 4.38 15.04 -4.48
C SER A 61 5.86 15.01 -4.17
#